data_AF-A0A5C2HD38-F1
#
_entry.id   AF-A0A5C2HD38-F1
#
_cell.length_a   1.000
_cell.length_b   1.000
_cell.length_c   1.000
_cell.angle_alpha   90.00
_cell.angle_beta   90.00
_cell.angle_gamma   90.00
#
_symmetry.space_group_name_H-M   'P 1'
#
loop_
_entity.id
_entity.type
_entity.pdbx_description
1 polymer ?
#
loop_
_entity_poly.entity_id
_entity_poly.type
_entity_poly.pdbx_seq_one_letter_code
_entity_poly.pdbx_strand_id
1 'polypeptide(L)'
;MNSLKLAEKFNKKAPANQKKSKLDQHNEAIKYLLDNNHSLLSIQNFLENECKCKVAYSTLRDYCNRRFNNKSESEIAAKKYEEIKLHCANLIKKYFDEEEKNKTKSIIEVINFFVKKSVNKSLQNTTVINNPSTNISNETDDTNTVSDFVKIMNQNKNKTFG
;
A
#
# COMPACT_ATOMS: atom_id res chain seq x y z
N MET A 1 25.47 -3.47 -26.48
CA MET A 1 26.07 -2.11 -26.36
C MET A 1 26.11 -1.74 -24.89
N ASN A 2 27.21 -1.13 -24.43
CA ASN A 2 27.45 -0.87 -23.00
C ASN A 2 26.56 0.29 -22.52
N SER A 3 25.65 0.05 -21.58
CA SER A 3 24.62 0.99 -21.09
C SER A 3 25.22 2.33 -20.63
N LEU A 4 26.40 2.29 -20.02
CA LEU A 4 27.18 3.45 -19.60
C LEU A 4 27.53 4.41 -20.75
N LYS A 5 27.92 3.87 -21.92
CA LYS A 5 28.32 4.67 -23.09
C LYS A 5 27.16 5.44 -23.73
N LEU A 6 25.91 5.00 -23.50
CA LEU A 6 24.73 5.73 -23.96
C LEU A 6 24.35 6.86 -23.01
N ALA A 7 24.48 6.65 -21.70
CA ALA A 7 24.20 7.67 -20.68
C ALA A 7 25.05 8.95 -20.87
N GLU A 8 26.33 8.79 -21.21
CA GLU A 8 27.22 9.91 -21.53
C GLU A 8 26.73 10.80 -22.69
N LYS A 9 26.06 10.20 -23.69
CA LYS A 9 25.57 10.94 -24.86
C LYS A 9 24.41 11.87 -24.53
N PHE A 10 23.57 11.51 -23.56
CA PHE A 10 22.44 12.32 -23.14
C PHE A 10 22.85 13.53 -22.30
N ASN A 11 23.92 13.39 -21.51
CA ASN A 11 24.44 14.47 -20.66
C ASN A 11 24.95 15.69 -21.48
N LYS A 12 25.39 15.47 -22.73
CA LYS A 12 25.94 16.53 -23.60
C LYS A 12 24.90 17.47 -24.21
N LYS A 13 23.59 17.23 -24.02
CA LYS A 13 22.52 17.93 -24.76
C LYS A 13 21.62 18.85 -23.91
N ALA A 14 21.92 19.10 -22.64
CA ALA A 14 20.99 19.84 -21.77
C ALA A 14 21.00 21.37 -22.01
N PRO A 15 19.86 22.02 -22.30
CA PRO A 15 19.78 23.48 -22.47
C PRO A 15 19.80 24.24 -21.13
N ALA A 16 20.56 25.33 -21.12
CA ALA A 16 20.71 26.27 -20.02
C ALA A 16 19.44 27.14 -19.83
N ASN A 17 19.13 27.48 -18.58
CA ASN A 17 18.11 28.42 -18.08
C ASN A 17 16.94 27.79 -17.34
N GLN A 18 17.19 27.55 -16.05
CA GLN A 18 16.34 27.68 -14.84
C GLN A 18 17.22 27.23 -13.67
N LYS A 19 16.93 27.60 -12.40
CA LYS A 19 17.67 27.11 -11.22
C LYS A 19 17.47 25.60 -11.07
N LYS A 20 18.20 24.84 -11.89
CA LYS A 20 18.15 23.40 -12.02
C LYS A 20 19.07 22.80 -10.97
N SER A 21 18.60 21.77 -10.28
CA SER A 21 19.45 20.97 -9.41
C SER A 21 20.64 20.43 -10.21
N LYS A 22 21.80 20.22 -9.59
CA LYS A 22 22.94 19.56 -10.27
C LYS A 22 22.54 18.20 -10.86
N LEU A 23 21.56 17.53 -10.25
CA LEU A 23 20.99 16.27 -10.73
C LEU A 23 20.12 16.43 -11.98
N ASP A 24 19.55 17.61 -12.24
CA ASP A 24 18.70 17.86 -13.42
C ASP A 24 19.51 17.80 -14.72
N GLN A 25 20.80 18.12 -14.67
CA GLN A 25 21.72 17.98 -15.80
C GLN A 25 21.90 16.51 -16.20
N HIS A 26 21.74 15.60 -15.24
CA HIS A 26 21.92 14.17 -15.42
C HIS A 26 20.57 13.42 -15.41
N ASN A 27 19.45 14.13 -15.55
CA ASN A 27 18.10 13.57 -15.46
C ASN A 27 17.91 12.35 -16.39
N GLU A 28 18.27 12.49 -17.68
CA GLU A 28 18.16 11.40 -18.66
C GLU A 28 19.05 10.20 -18.33
N ALA A 29 20.27 10.44 -17.84
CA ALA A 29 21.19 9.37 -17.45
C ALA A 29 20.68 8.61 -16.22
N ILE A 30 20.19 9.35 -15.21
CA ILE A 30 19.62 8.77 -13.99
C ILE A 30 18.36 7.97 -14.33
N LYS A 31 17.48 8.51 -15.18
CA LYS A 31 16.27 7.82 -15.65
C LYS A 31 16.61 6.52 -16.37
N TYR A 32 17.53 6.58 -17.33
CA TYR A 32 17.95 5.40 -18.08
C TYR A 32 18.51 4.30 -17.16
N LEU A 33 19.34 4.67 -16.18
CA LEU A 33 19.89 3.69 -15.22
C LEU A 33 18.80 3.09 -14.33
N LEU A 34 17.83 3.89 -13.88
CA LEU A 34 16.69 3.41 -13.09
C LEU A 34 15.81 2.44 -13.90
N ASP A 35 15.48 2.78 -15.15
CA ASP A 35 14.66 1.94 -16.03
C ASP A 35 15.35 0.60 -16.37
N ASN A 36 16.70 0.56 -16.31
CA ASN A 36 17.51 -0.65 -16.47
C ASN A 36 17.81 -1.37 -15.13
N ASN A 37 17.02 -1.11 -14.08
CA ASN A 37 17.12 -1.77 -12.77
C ASN A 37 18.46 -1.59 -12.04
N HIS A 38 19.22 -0.52 -12.32
CA HIS A 38 20.40 -0.20 -11.54
C HIS A 38 20.02 0.29 -10.14
N SER A 39 20.77 -0.15 -9.14
CA SER A 39 20.59 0.33 -7.76
C SER A 39 20.93 1.82 -7.63
N LEU A 40 20.30 2.50 -6.66
CA LEU A 40 20.62 3.90 -6.36
C LEU A 40 22.11 4.08 -5.99
N LEU A 41 22.73 3.09 -5.36
CA LEU A 41 24.16 3.14 -5.03
C LEU A 41 25.03 3.09 -6.29
N SER A 42 24.70 2.23 -7.25
CA SER A 42 25.42 2.20 -8.54
C SER A 42 25.23 3.50 -9.34
N ILE A 43 24.05 4.11 -9.26
CA ILE A 43 23.79 5.41 -9.89
C ILE A 43 24.60 6.50 -9.19
N GLN A 44 24.69 6.48 -7.86
CA GLN A 44 25.51 7.42 -7.09
C GLN A 44 26.99 7.33 -7.49
N ASN A 45 27.52 6.11 -7.59
CA ASN A 45 28.90 5.87 -8.02
C ASN A 45 29.13 6.34 -9.47
N PHE A 46 28.17 6.11 -10.37
CA PHE A 46 28.23 6.62 -11.75
C PHE A 46 28.26 8.15 -11.78
N LEU A 47 27.42 8.80 -10.97
CA LEU A 47 27.39 10.26 -10.90
C LEU A 47 28.72 10.81 -10.37
N GLU A 48 29.31 10.19 -9.35
CA GLU A 48 30.59 10.62 -8.78
C GLU A 48 31.75 10.39 -9.76
N ASN A 49 31.85 9.20 -10.36
CA ASN A 49 32.99 8.81 -11.19
C ASN A 49 32.92 9.38 -12.61
N GLU A 50 31.79 9.22 -13.29
CA GLU A 50 31.64 9.56 -14.72
C GLU A 50 31.15 11.00 -14.90
N CYS A 51 30.22 11.44 -14.05
CA CYS A 51 29.62 12.77 -14.15
C CYS A 51 30.32 13.82 -13.27
N LYS A 52 31.29 13.43 -12.43
CA LYS A 52 31.96 14.30 -11.44
C LYS A 52 30.97 15.06 -10.54
N CYS A 53 29.82 14.44 -10.28
CA CYS A 53 28.70 15.00 -9.55
C CYS A 53 28.55 14.25 -8.22
N LYS A 54 29.19 14.78 -7.18
CA LYS A 54 29.08 14.23 -5.83
C LYS A 54 27.73 14.59 -5.21
N VAL A 55 26.95 13.58 -4.86
CA VAL A 55 25.64 13.73 -4.24
C VAL A 55 25.49 12.77 -3.07
N ALA A 56 24.80 13.19 -2.02
CA ALA A 56 24.44 12.29 -0.93
C ALA A 56 23.38 11.29 -1.40
N TYR A 57 23.42 10.08 -0.85
CA TYR A 57 22.48 9.01 -1.20
C TYR A 57 21.02 9.44 -0.97
N SER A 58 20.74 10.10 0.17
CA SER A 58 19.41 10.62 0.50
C SER A 58 18.91 11.62 -0.55
N THR A 59 19.77 12.57 -0.95
CA THR A 59 19.45 13.55 -2.00
C THR A 59 19.13 12.89 -3.33
N LEU A 60 19.92 11.88 -3.74
CA LEU A 60 19.66 11.13 -4.96
C LEU A 60 18.35 10.33 -4.86
N ARG A 61 18.11 9.66 -3.73
CA ARG A 61 16.88 8.91 -3.47
C ARG A 61 15.65 9.80 -3.56
N ASP A 62 15.65 10.94 -2.88
CA ASP A 62 14.51 11.87 -2.85
C ASP A 62 14.29 12.51 -4.22
N TYR A 63 15.37 12.81 -4.94
CA TYR A 63 15.31 13.26 -6.33
C TYR A 63 14.64 12.23 -7.24
N CYS A 64 15.08 10.97 -7.17
CA CYS A 64 14.53 9.89 -7.97
C CYS A 64 13.07 9.63 -7.64
N ASN A 65 12.71 9.67 -6.35
CA ASN A 65 11.32 9.52 -5.91
C ASN A 65 10.42 10.61 -6.48
N ARG A 66 10.85 11.87 -6.40
CA ARG A 66 10.06 13.02 -6.87
C ARG A 66 9.91 13.11 -8.39
N ARG A 67 10.88 12.61 -9.15
CA ARG A 67 10.91 12.77 -10.62
C ARG A 67 10.50 11.52 -11.39
N PHE A 68 10.87 10.34 -10.91
CA PHE A 68 10.70 9.08 -11.65
C PHE A 68 9.73 8.13 -10.98
N ASN A 69 9.60 8.23 -9.65
CA ASN A 69 8.70 7.38 -8.89
C ASN A 69 7.30 8.01 -8.71
N ASN A 70 6.95 8.98 -9.56
CA ASN A 70 5.59 9.47 -9.72
C ASN A 70 4.75 8.40 -10.44
N LYS A 71 4.61 7.21 -9.85
CA LYS A 71 3.41 6.43 -10.09
C LYS A 71 2.28 7.30 -9.59
N SER A 72 1.36 7.66 -10.47
CA SER A 72 0.18 8.41 -10.04
C SER A 72 -0.47 7.67 -8.87
N GLU A 73 -1.09 8.40 -7.95
CA GLU A 73 -1.86 7.77 -6.87
C GLU A 73 -2.85 6.74 -7.44
N SER A 74 -3.34 6.94 -8.67
CA SER A 74 -4.15 5.99 -9.42
C SER A 74 -3.44 4.67 -9.77
N GLU A 75 -2.16 4.68 -10.16
CA GLU A 75 -1.39 3.46 -10.45
C GLU A 75 -1.09 2.68 -9.17
N ILE A 76 -0.78 3.38 -8.08
CA ILE A 76 -0.57 2.75 -6.76
C ILE A 76 -1.89 2.16 -6.25
N ALA A 77 -3.01 2.88 -6.39
CA ALA A 77 -4.33 2.39 -6.03
C ALA A 77 -4.76 1.18 -6.89
N ALA A 78 -4.49 1.21 -8.20
CA ALA A 78 -4.77 0.10 -9.10
C ALA A 78 -3.99 -1.15 -8.70
N LYS A 79 -2.70 -1.02 -8.37
CA LYS A 79 -1.89 -2.15 -7.91
C LYS A 79 -2.44 -2.75 -6.61
N LYS A 80 -2.78 -1.90 -5.62
CA LYS A 80 -3.41 -2.35 -4.36
C LYS A 80 -4.74 -3.04 -4.60
N TYR A 81 -5.55 -2.55 -5.55
CA TYR A 81 -6.81 -3.16 -5.91
C TYR A 81 -6.64 -4.56 -6.50
N GLU A 82 -5.66 -4.75 -7.39
CA GLU A 82 -5.35 -6.07 -7.95
C GLU A 82 -4.83 -7.04 -6.87
N GLU A 83 -4.02 -6.57 -5.92
CA GLU A 83 -3.60 -7.37 -4.75
C GLU A 83 -4.80 -7.81 -3.89
N ILE A 84 -5.74 -6.90 -3.61
CA ILE A 84 -6.98 -7.21 -2.88
C ILE A 84 -7.85 -8.20 -3.64
N LYS A 85 -7.97 -8.03 -4.97
CA LYS A 85 -8.75 -8.92 -5.84
C LYS A 85 -8.19 -10.33 -5.83
N LEU A 86 -6.88 -10.47 -5.98
CA LEU A 86 -6.20 -11.78 -5.91
C LEU A 86 -6.40 -12.44 -4.55
N HIS A 87 -6.27 -11.67 -3.47
CA HIS A 87 -6.51 -12.19 -2.12
C HIS A 87 -7.96 -12.69 -1.95
N CYS A 88 -8.95 -11.93 -2.42
CA CYS A 88 -10.36 -12.33 -2.36
C CYS A 88 -10.63 -13.60 -3.18
N ALA A 89 -10.04 -13.74 -4.36
CA ALA A 89 -10.15 -14.96 -5.17
C ALA A 89 -9.61 -16.20 -4.43
N ASN A 90 -8.47 -16.05 -3.75
CA ASN A 90 -7.91 -17.12 -2.92
C ASN A 90 -8.80 -17.48 -1.73
N LEU A 91 -9.41 -16.48 -1.08
CA LEU A 91 -10.34 -16.70 0.02
C LEU A 91 -11.60 -17.44 -0.44
N ILE A 92 -12.18 -17.06 -1.59
CA ILE A 92 -13.31 -17.77 -2.20
C ILE A 92 -12.93 -19.23 -2.41
N LYS A 93 -11.79 -19.49 -3.06
CA LYS A 93 -11.36 -20.87 -3.35
C LYS A 93 -11.18 -21.72 -2.09
N LYS A 94 -10.70 -21.11 -0.99
CA LYS A 94 -10.32 -21.84 0.23
C LYS A 94 -11.48 -22.06 1.20
N TYR A 95 -12.45 -21.15 1.26
CA TYR A 95 -13.43 -21.12 2.37
C TYR A 95 -14.90 -21.09 1.94
N PHE A 96 -15.20 -20.96 0.65
CA PHE A 96 -16.57 -20.98 0.15
C PHE A 96 -16.90 -22.34 -0.44
N ASP A 97 -18.11 -22.82 -0.18
CA ASP A 97 -18.68 -23.99 -0.84
C ASP A 97 -19.24 -23.62 -2.23
N GLU A 98 -19.46 -24.59 -3.11
CA GLU A 98 -19.90 -24.35 -4.51
C GLU A 98 -21.18 -23.52 -4.61
N GLU A 99 -22.12 -23.68 -3.68
CA GLU A 99 -23.34 -22.87 -3.63
C GLU A 99 -23.06 -21.41 -3.25
N GLU A 100 -22.12 -21.17 -2.32
CA GLU A 100 -21.73 -19.83 -1.89
C GLU A 100 -20.91 -19.12 -2.97
N LYS A 101 -20.01 -19.85 -3.67
CA LYS A 101 -19.22 -19.33 -4.79
C LYS A 101 -20.11 -18.74 -5.87
N ASN A 102 -21.22 -19.41 -6.19
CA ASN A 102 -22.18 -18.96 -7.21
C ASN A 102 -22.98 -17.71 -6.77
N LYS A 103 -23.08 -17.44 -5.46
CA LYS A 103 -23.79 -16.28 -4.90
C LYS A 103 -22.89 -15.05 -4.80
N THR A 104 -21.62 -15.19 -4.41
CA THR A 104 -20.68 -14.07 -4.34
C THR A 104 -20.11 -13.71 -5.70
N LYS A 105 -20.34 -12.48 -6.16
CA LYS A 105 -19.92 -12.02 -7.49
C LYS A 105 -18.87 -10.92 -7.45
N SER A 106 -18.76 -10.18 -6.34
CA SER A 106 -17.86 -9.02 -6.21
C SER A 106 -16.91 -9.09 -5.01
N ILE A 107 -15.78 -8.37 -5.11
CA ILE A 107 -14.79 -8.22 -4.03
C ILE A 107 -15.45 -7.70 -2.74
N ILE A 108 -16.38 -6.74 -2.86
CA ILE A 108 -17.08 -6.14 -1.72
C ILE A 108 -17.93 -7.18 -0.99
N GLU A 109 -18.62 -8.06 -1.72
CA GLU A 109 -19.43 -9.14 -1.12
C GLU A 109 -18.56 -10.15 -0.38
N VAL A 110 -17.39 -10.49 -0.91
CA VAL A 110 -16.43 -11.38 -0.24
C VAL A 110 -15.96 -10.77 1.08
N ILE A 111 -15.56 -9.50 1.06
CA ILE A 111 -15.13 -8.79 2.28
C ILE A 111 -16.26 -8.75 3.29
N ASN A 112 -17.46 -8.35 2.88
CA ASN A 112 -18.63 -8.27 3.76
C ASN A 112 -19.01 -9.63 4.36
N PHE A 113 -18.87 -10.72 3.60
CA PHE A 113 -19.10 -12.07 4.10
C PHE A 113 -18.14 -12.41 5.25
N PHE A 114 -16.83 -12.21 5.07
CA PHE A 114 -15.87 -12.50 6.13
C PHE A 114 -16.00 -11.58 7.34
N VAL A 115 -16.34 -10.31 7.14
CA VAL A 115 -16.63 -9.37 8.24
C VAL A 115 -17.86 -9.83 9.03
N LYS A 116 -18.95 -10.23 8.37
CA LYS A 116 -20.12 -10.77 9.07
C LYS A 116 -19.81 -12.09 9.78
N LYS A 117 -19.05 -12.97 9.14
CA LYS A 117 -18.65 -14.28 9.69
C LYS A 117 -17.77 -14.12 10.93
N SER A 118 -16.86 -13.15 10.95
CA SER A 118 -16.01 -12.88 12.13
C SER A 118 -16.82 -12.31 13.30
N VAL A 119 -17.76 -11.39 13.05
CA VAL A 119 -18.64 -10.81 14.08
C VAL A 119 -19.58 -11.86 14.69
N ASN A 120 -20.18 -12.72 13.86
CA ASN A 120 -21.06 -13.79 14.35
C ASN A 120 -20.32 -14.83 15.19
N LYS A 121 -19.05 -15.11 14.87
CA LYS A 121 -18.20 -16.01 15.66
C LYS A 121 -17.84 -15.41 17.03
N SER A 122 -17.65 -14.09 17.09
CA SER A 122 -17.46 -13.36 18.36
C SER A 122 -18.70 -13.45 19.26
N LEU A 123 -19.90 -13.25 18.69
CA LEU A 123 -21.15 -13.31 19.45
C LEU A 123 -21.42 -14.70 20.04
N GLN A 124 -21.15 -15.77 19.29
CA GLN A 124 -21.29 -17.16 19.75
C GLN A 124 -20.36 -17.48 20.94
N ASN A 125 -19.14 -16.94 20.95
CA ASN A 125 -18.21 -17.12 22.08
C ASN A 125 -18.68 -16.38 23.33
N THR A 126 -19.38 -15.24 23.19
CA THR A 126 -19.94 -14.49 24.32
C THR A 126 -21.18 -15.16 24.90
N THR A 127 -22.01 -15.82 24.08
CA THR A 127 -23.20 -16.53 24.57
C THR A 127 -22.84 -17.81 25.34
N VAL A 128 -21.71 -18.47 25.02
CA VAL A 128 -21.23 -19.65 25.75
C VAL A 128 -20.74 -19.29 27.17
N ILE A 129 -20.34 -18.03 27.42
CA ILE A 129 -19.86 -17.59 28.74
C ILE A 129 -21.02 -17.19 29.69
N ASN A 130 -22.24 -16.96 29.16
CA ASN A 130 -23.36 -16.42 29.93
C ASN A 130 -24.45 -17.45 30.30
N ASN A 131 -24.07 -18.71 30.60
CA ASN A 131 -24.91 -19.60 31.39
C ASN A 131 -24.41 -19.61 32.85
N PRO A 132 -25.18 -19.09 33.83
CA PRO A 132 -24.75 -19.06 35.22
C PRO A 132 -25.06 -20.38 35.92
N SER A 133 -24.03 -21.09 36.36
CA SER A 133 -24.10 -21.77 37.66
C SER A 133 -22.75 -21.76 38.35
N THR A 134 -22.75 -20.96 39.41
CA THR A 134 -21.98 -21.05 40.66
C THR A 134 -20.48 -20.71 40.68
N ASN A 135 -20.23 -19.47 41.13
CA ASN A 135 -19.29 -19.02 42.16
C ASN A 135 -17.80 -19.42 42.05
N ILE A 136 -16.93 -18.41 41.93
CA ILE A 136 -16.09 -17.87 43.03
C ILE A 136 -15.47 -16.52 42.60
N SER A 137 -15.78 -15.49 43.40
CA SER A 137 -15.00 -14.32 43.85
C SER A 137 -13.96 -13.60 42.97
N ASN A 138 -14.29 -12.33 42.68
CA ASN A 138 -13.49 -11.08 42.73
C ASN A 138 -11.98 -11.10 42.40
N GLU A 139 -11.60 -10.34 41.37
CA GLU A 139 -10.80 -9.10 41.52
C GLU A 139 -10.84 -8.27 40.20
N THR A 140 -10.68 -6.97 40.37
CA THR A 140 -10.92 -5.87 39.42
C THR A 140 -9.86 -5.75 38.33
N ASP A 141 -10.22 -5.25 37.14
CA ASP A 141 -9.75 -3.94 36.66
C ASP A 141 -10.21 -3.61 35.24
N ASP A 142 -10.41 -2.31 35.06
CA ASP A 142 -10.88 -1.59 33.89
C ASP A 142 -10.17 -1.93 32.57
N THR A 143 -10.92 -1.95 31.47
CA THR A 143 -10.71 -0.99 30.36
C THR A 143 -11.83 -1.07 29.34
N ASN A 144 -12.63 -0.01 29.33
CA ASN A 144 -13.58 0.33 28.28
C ASN A 144 -12.85 0.51 26.93
N THR A 145 -12.92 -0.49 26.04
CA THR A 145 -12.68 -0.29 24.60
C THR A 145 -13.93 -0.70 23.83
N VAL A 146 -14.96 0.14 23.91
CA VAL A 146 -16.06 0.12 22.93
C VAL A 146 -15.46 0.58 21.60
N SER A 147 -15.27 -0.38 20.69
CA SER A 147 -14.76 -0.15 19.33
C SER A 147 -15.53 0.98 18.64
N ASP A 148 -14.82 1.97 18.09
CA ASP A 148 -15.38 3.12 17.36
C ASP A 148 -16.33 2.73 16.22
N PHE A 149 -16.23 1.48 15.74
CA PHE A 149 -17.13 0.90 14.74
C PHE A 149 -18.59 0.82 15.22
N VAL A 150 -18.83 0.55 16.51
CA VAL A 150 -20.19 0.45 17.08
C VAL A 150 -20.84 1.84 17.17
N LYS A 151 -20.05 2.89 17.42
CA LYS A 151 -20.54 4.28 17.42
C LYS A 151 -21.00 4.73 16.03
N ILE A 152 -20.27 4.38 14.98
CA ILE A 152 -20.59 4.79 13.60
C ILE A 152 -21.88 4.11 13.11
N MET A 153 -22.10 2.83 13.46
CA MET A 153 -23.32 2.13 13.06
C MET A 153 -24.59 2.65 13.72
N ASN A 154 -24.52 3.15 14.96
CA ASN A 154 -25.69 3.68 15.65
C ASN A 154 -26.09 5.09 15.20
N GLN A 155 -25.17 5.88 14.64
CA GLN A 155 -25.50 7.21 14.11
C GLN A 155 -26.27 7.18 12.78
N ASN A 156 -26.16 6.08 12.02
CA ASN A 156 -26.84 5.95 10.72
C ASN A 156 -28.27 5.41 10.80
N LYS A 157 -28.78 5.03 11.98
CA LYS A 157 -30.18 4.58 12.14
C LYS A 157 -31.19 5.69 12.41
N ASN A 158 -30.74 6.93 12.68
CA ASN A 158 -31.62 8.04 13.05
C ASN A 158 -31.79 9.14 11.97
N LYS A 159 -31.48 8.83 10.70
CA LYS A 159 -31.79 9.73 9.57
C LYS A 159 -32.85 9.13 8.65
N THR A 160 -34.07 8.98 9.18
CA THR A 160 -35.28 9.08 8.36
C THR A 160 -35.61 10.56 8.25
N PHE A 161 -35.36 11.13 7.06
CA PHE A 161 -35.85 12.46 6.69
C PHE A 161 -37.39 12.45 6.71
N GLY A 162 -37.97 13.40 7.44
CA GLY A 162 -39.34 13.85 7.24
C GLY A 162 -39.44 14.82 6.07
#